data_AF-A0A167GKM7-F1
#
_entry.id   AF-A0A167GKM7-F1
#
_cell.length_a   1.000
_cell.length_b   1.000
_cell.length_c   1.000
_cell.angle_alpha   90.00
_cell.angle_beta   90.00
_cell.angle_gamma   90.00
#
_symmetry.space_group_name_H-M   'P 1'
#
loop_
_entity.id
_entity.type
_entity.pdbx_description
1 polymer ?
#
loop_
_entity_poly.entity_id
_entity_poly.type
_entity_poly.pdbx_seq_one_letter_code
_entity_poly.pdbx_strand_id
1 'polypeptide(L)' 'KWWLITPSPMAFENVAFSRSIPGQGEGRARKYLACAECELGPIGWCWEGGTQYWVSVERVGYR' A
#
# COMPACT_ATOMS: atom_id res chain seq x y z
N LYS A 1 -2.74 -12.23 6.52
CA LYS A 1 -4.13 -11.70 6.36
C LYS A 1 -4.08 -10.25 5.83
N TRP A 2 -5.13 -9.71 5.22
CA TRP A 2 -5.10 -8.38 4.56
C TRP A 2 -6.30 -7.50 4.89
N TRP A 3 -6.06 -6.20 5.03
CA TRP A 3 -7.08 -5.16 4.99
C TRP A 3 -7.15 -4.62 3.56
N LEU A 4 -8.37 -4.51 3.03
CA LEU A 4 -8.63 -3.87 1.75
C LEU A 4 -9.21 -2.48 2.02
N ILE A 5 -8.51 -1.45 1.56
CA ILE A 5 -8.94 -0.06 1.62
C ILE A 5 -9.39 0.37 0.22
N THR A 6 -10.56 0.98 0.15
CA THR A 6 -11.19 1.51 -1.06
C THR A 6 -12.01 2.75 -0.69
N PRO A 7 -12.39 3.62 -1.65
CA PRO A 7 -11.95 3.63 -3.06
C PRO A 7 -10.72 4.52 -3.31
N SER A 8 -10.28 5.25 -2.29
CA SER A 8 -9.34 6.37 -2.42
C SER A 8 -8.20 6.24 -1.41
N PRO A 9 -6.98 6.71 -1.74
CA PRO A 9 -5.88 6.73 -0.79
C PRO A 9 -6.10 7.76 0.33
N MET A 10 -7.08 8.68 0.17
CA MET A 10 -7.48 9.63 1.22
C MET A 10 -8.19 8.97 2.41
N ALA A 11 -8.51 7.68 2.33
CA ALA A 11 -9.04 6.92 3.46
C ALA A 11 -7.96 6.55 4.50
N PHE A 12 -6.67 6.69 4.15
CA PHE A 12 -5.58 6.55 5.12
C PHE A 12 -5.37 7.86 5.88
N GLU A 13 -5.17 7.78 7.20
CA GLU A 13 -4.72 8.94 7.98
C GLU A 13 -3.26 9.30 7.64
N ASN A 14 -2.36 8.31 7.70
CA ASN A 14 -0.94 8.47 7.39
C ASN A 14 -0.41 7.25 6.63
N VAL A 15 0.04 7.44 5.38
CA VAL A 15 0.67 6.39 4.57
C VAL A 15 1.62 6.99 3.54
N ALA A 16 2.76 6.33 3.31
CA ALA A 16 3.69 6.67 2.24
C ALA A 16 3.59 5.67 1.09
N PHE A 17 3.84 6.14 -0.14
CA PHE A 17 3.88 5.32 -1.34
C PHE A 17 5.30 5.32 -1.92
N SER A 18 5.82 4.14 -2.24
CA SER A 18 7.09 4.02 -2.95
C SER A 18 7.00 4.54 -4.38
N ARG A 19 8.14 4.66 -5.05
CA ARG A 19 8.20 4.75 -6.51
C ARG A 19 7.54 3.52 -7.14
N SER A 20 6.98 3.72 -8.33
CA SER A 20 6.43 2.65 -9.15
C SER A 20 7.50 1.61 -9.48
N ILE A 21 7.18 0.35 -9.19
CA ILE A 21 7.98 -0.80 -9.60
C ILE A 21 7.24 -1.59 -10.68
N PRO A 22 7.92 -2.16 -11.68
CA PRO A 22 7.29 -3.02 -12.67
C PRO A 22 6.61 -4.21 -11.98
N GLY A 23 5.31 -4.39 -12.21
CA GLY A 23 4.61 -5.58 -11.76
C GLY A 23 5.16 -6.79 -12.51
N GLN A 24 5.67 -7.79 -11.79
CA GLN A 24 6.08 -9.05 -12.41
C GLN A 24 4.83 -9.74 -12.99
N GLY A 25 4.62 -9.61 -14.31
CA GLY A 25 3.64 -10.39 -15.07
C GLY A 25 2.29 -9.73 -15.38
N GLU A 26 1.86 -8.68 -14.66
CA GLU A 26 0.51 -8.11 -14.81
C GLU A 26 0.41 -6.87 -15.71
N GLY A 27 1.52 -6.43 -16.31
CA GLY A 27 1.55 -5.25 -17.19
C GLY A 27 1.22 -3.92 -16.50
N ARG A 28 1.02 -3.93 -15.18
CA ARG A 28 0.74 -2.75 -14.36
C ARG A 28 1.85 -2.54 -13.35
N ALA A 29 2.25 -1.27 -13.19
CA ALA A 29 3.17 -0.89 -12.13
C ALA A 29 2.51 -1.02 -10.75
N ARG A 30 3.30 -1.44 -9.76
CA ARG A 30 2.88 -1.55 -8.36
C ARG A 30 3.60 -0.48 -7.54
N LYS A 31 2.96 0.01 -6.48
CA LYS A 31 3.60 0.81 -5.43
C LYS A 31 3.49 0.06 -4.11
N TYR A 32 4.54 0.13 -3.30
CA TYR A 32 4.51 -0.35 -1.93
C TYR A 32 4.05 0.74 -0.99
N LEU A 33 3.34 0.33 0.06
CA LEU A 33 2.90 1.20 1.15
C LEU A 33 3.91 1.10 2.30
N ALA A 34 4.20 2.23 2.94
CA ALA A 34 5.07 2.33 4.12
C ALA A 34 4.46 3.29 5.16
N CYS A 35 5.03 3.32 6.36
CA CYS A 35 4.71 4.34 7.36
C CYS A 35 5.16 5.72 6.85
N ALA A 36 4.31 6.74 6.99
CA ALA A 36 4.61 8.09 6.49
C ALA A 36 5.59 8.86 7.40
N GLU A 37 5.70 8.48 8.67
CA GLU A 37 6.53 9.16 9.65
C GLU A 37 7.95 8.60 9.71
N CYS A 38 8.09 7.27 9.70
CA CYS A 38 9.39 6.61 9.84
C CYS A 38 9.89 5.89 8.58
N GLU A 39 9.11 5.90 7.50
CA GLU A 39 9.42 5.27 6.21
C GLU A 39 9.68 3.76 6.26
N LEU A 40 9.36 3.08 7.38
CA LEU A 40 9.47 1.64 7.50
C LEU A 40 8.40 0.94 6.66
N GLY A 41 8.82 -0.02 5.84
CA GLY A 41 7.94 -0.77 4.95
C GLY A 41 8.64 -1.97 4.29
N PRO A 42 7.93 -2.70 3.41
CA PRO A 42 6.56 -2.44 2.98
C PRO A 42 5.53 -2.97 3.98
N ILE A 43 4.52 -2.17 4.34
CA ILE A 43 3.34 -2.60 5.12
C ILE A 43 2.20 -3.09 4.22
N GLY A 44 2.26 -2.79 2.92
CA GLY A 44 1.21 -3.10 1.96
C GLY A 44 1.60 -2.79 0.52
N TRP A 45 0.64 -2.85 -0.39
CA TRP A 45 0.83 -2.53 -1.81
C TRP A 45 -0.45 -2.06 -2.50
N CYS A 46 -0.31 -1.40 -3.64
CA CYS A 46 -1.40 -1.08 -4.55
C CYS A 46 -0.94 -1.07 -6.01
N TRP A 47 -1.89 -1.19 -6.94
CA TRP A 47 -1.62 -0.95 -8.36
C TRP A 47 -1.60 0.54 -8.66
N GLU A 48 -0.70 0.96 -9.55
CA GLU A 48 -0.70 2.33 -10.06
C GLU A 48 -2.00 2.60 -10.84
N GLY A 49 -2.69 3.68 -10.48
CA GLY A 49 -4.01 4.03 -11.03
C GLY A 49 -5.19 3.16 -10.53
N GLY A 50 -4.94 2.21 -9.62
CA GLY A 50 -5.99 1.41 -8.99
C GLY A 50 -6.67 2.11 -7.81
N THR A 51 -7.85 1.63 -7.44
CA THR A 51 -8.66 2.12 -6.29
C THR A 51 -8.60 1.18 -5.08
N GLN A 52 -7.77 0.15 -5.15
CA GLN A 52 -7.62 -0.88 -4.13
C GLN A 52 -6.24 -0.84 -3.52
N TYR A 53 -6.20 -0.76 -2.19
CA TYR A 53 -4.98 -0.68 -1.41
C TYR A 53 -4.99 -1.82 -0.38
N TRP A 54 -3.94 -2.62 -0.39
CA TRP A 54 -3.86 -3.83 0.42
C TRP A 54 -2.82 -3.66 1.52
N VAL A 55 -3.25 -3.70 2.78
CA VAL A 55 -2.37 -3.59 3.95
C VAL A 55 -2.26 -4.94 4.65
N SER A 56 -1.03 -5.38 4.92
CA SER A 56 -0.77 -6.64 5.60
C SER A 56 -1.06 -6.51 7.09
N VAL A 57 -1.97 -7.36 7.59
CA VAL A 57 -2.32 -7.46 9.02
C VAL A 57 -1.10 -7.77 9.89
N GLU A 58 -0.12 -8.48 9.34
CA GLU A 58 1.07 -8.93 10.08
C GLU A 58 2.15 -7.85 10.17
N ARG A 59 1.97 -6.72 9.50
CA ARG A 59 2.95 -5.62 9.42
C ARG A 59 2.46 -4.32 10.05
N VAL A 60 1.34 -4.35 10.76
CA VAL A 60 0.76 -3.22 11.50
C VAL A 60 0.34 -3.65 12.91
N GLY A 61 0.37 -2.71 13.86
CA GLY A 61 -0.16 -2.91 15.20
C GLY A 61 -1.66 -2.60 15.29
N TYR A 62 -2.35 -3.26 16.20
CA TYR A 62 -3.77 -3.00 16.51
C TYR A 62 -3.88 -2.40 17.90
N ARG A 63 -4.73 -1.38 18.05
CA ARG A 63 -5.03 -0.73 19.32
C ARG A 63 -6.51 -0.41 19.42
#